data_AF-X1C9I4-F1
#
_entry.id   AF-X1C9I4-F1
#
_cell.length_a   1.000
_cell.length_b   1.000
_cell.length_c   1.000
_cell.angle_alpha   90.00
_cell.angle_beta   90.00
_cell.angle_gamma   90.00
#
_symmetry.space_group_name_H-M   'P 1'
#
loop_
_entity.id
_entity.type
_entity.pdbx_description
1 polymer ?
#
loop_
_entity_poly.entity_id
_entity_poly.type
_entity_poly.pdbx_seq_one_letter_code
_entity_poly.pdbx_strand_id
1 'polypeptide(L)'
;EEVKEEVEESDLKTYVKEAAYFLSLNKYSYNDLCWMLAEKIQKMSINLPSIEDIKKKAEEVFRSSCSYDELCWLNAEMDFLIKKSFLGKNANNFHY
;
A
#
# COMPACT_ATOMS: atom_id res chain seq x y z
N GLU A 1 15.11 -15.54 -19.16
CA GLU A 1 15.00 -14.72 -17.92
C GLU A 1 13.60 -14.12 -17.79
N GLU A 2 12.91 -13.80 -18.89
CA GLU A 2 11.54 -13.23 -18.95
C GLU A 2 10.44 -14.02 -18.21
N VAL A 3 10.51 -15.35 -18.19
CA VAL A 3 9.43 -16.19 -17.62
C VAL A 3 9.26 -16.03 -16.10
N LYS A 4 10.29 -15.58 -15.37
CA LYS A 4 10.19 -15.39 -13.91
C LYS A 4 9.52 -14.07 -13.52
N GLU A 5 9.73 -13.01 -14.28
CA GLU A 5 9.18 -11.68 -13.97
C GLU A 5 7.67 -11.63 -14.24
N GLU A 6 7.19 -12.26 -15.33
CA GLU A 6 5.75 -12.34 -15.64
C GLU A 6 4.93 -13.09 -14.57
N VAL A 7 5.51 -14.14 -13.97
CA VAL A 7 4.83 -14.91 -12.91
C VAL A 7 4.70 -14.08 -11.63
N GLU A 8 5.75 -13.36 -11.23
CA GLU A 8 5.72 -12.48 -10.05
C GLU A 8 4.73 -11.31 -10.21
N GLU A 9 4.62 -10.74 -11.42
CA GLU A 9 3.65 -9.67 -11.70
C GLU A 9 2.20 -10.19 -11.66
N SER A 10 1.97 -11.40 -12.15
CA SER A 10 0.65 -12.05 -12.13
C SER A 10 0.18 -12.37 -10.70
N ASP A 11 1.10 -12.79 -9.83
CA ASP A 11 0.83 -13.08 -8.43
C ASP A 11 0.57 -11.79 -7.64
N LEU A 12 1.33 -10.72 -7.93
CA LEU A 12 1.10 -9.39 -7.36
C LEU A 12 -0.29 -8.88 -7.70
N LYS A 13 -0.65 -8.89 -8.99
CA LYS A 13 -1.94 -8.37 -9.44
C LYS A 13 -3.11 -9.14 -8.83
N THR A 14 -2.97 -10.46 -8.68
CA THR A 14 -3.97 -11.31 -8.01
C THR A 14 -4.11 -10.93 -6.54
N TYR A 15 -2.99 -10.82 -5.82
CA TYR A 15 -2.99 -10.43 -4.41
C TYR A 15 -3.65 -9.06 -4.19
N VAL A 16 -3.23 -8.04 -4.97
CA VAL A 16 -3.76 -6.67 -4.82
C VAL A 16 -5.25 -6.65 -5.13
N LYS A 17 -5.70 -7.38 -6.15
CA LYS A 17 -7.11 -7.48 -6.49
C LYS A 17 -7.94 -8.09 -5.35
N GLU A 18 -7.48 -9.20 -4.77
CA GLU A 18 -8.18 -9.85 -3.66
C GLU A 18 -8.21 -8.95 -2.41
N ALA A 19 -7.07 -8.37 -2.04
CA ALA A 19 -6.97 -7.48 -0.90
C ALA A 19 -7.83 -6.21 -1.07
N ALA A 20 -7.84 -5.61 -2.26
CA ALA A 20 -8.68 -4.46 -2.59
C ALA A 20 -10.18 -4.82 -2.50
N TYR A 21 -10.56 -6.02 -2.95
CA TYR A 21 -11.93 -6.51 -2.80
C TYR A 21 -12.33 -6.65 -1.33
N PHE A 22 -11.47 -7.23 -0.48
CA PHE A 22 -11.78 -7.31 0.96
C PHE A 22 -11.82 -5.92 1.63
N LEU A 23 -10.96 -4.98 1.22
CA LEU A 23 -11.02 -3.60 1.69
C LEU A 23 -12.35 -2.93 1.34
N SER A 24 -12.88 -3.15 0.13
CA SER A 24 -14.17 -2.57 -0.27
C SER A 24 -15.33 -3.13 0.55
N LEU A 25 -15.27 -4.41 0.96
CA LEU A 25 -16.25 -5.04 1.84
C LEU A 25 -16.24 -4.50 3.27
N ASN A 26 -15.10 -3.99 3.75
CA ASN A 26 -14.95 -3.44 5.10
C ASN A 26 -15.67 -2.09 5.30
N LYS A 27 -16.19 -1.48 4.23
CA LYS A 27 -16.99 -0.23 4.25
C LYS A 27 -16.31 0.93 4.98
N TYR A 28 -15.00 1.06 4.84
CA TYR A 28 -14.28 2.27 5.23
C TYR A 28 -14.89 3.48 4.51
N SER A 29 -14.91 4.65 5.15
CA SER A 29 -15.27 5.86 4.43
C SER A 29 -14.18 6.23 3.43
N TYR A 30 -14.52 7.04 2.43
CA TYR A 30 -13.53 7.58 1.49
C TYR A 30 -12.37 8.28 2.22
N ASN A 31 -12.68 9.06 3.26
CA ASN A 31 -11.69 9.75 4.06
C ASN A 31 -10.79 8.80 4.86
N ASP A 32 -11.35 7.70 5.37
CA ASP A 32 -10.56 6.66 6.05
C ASP A 32 -9.56 6.03 5.08
N LEU A 33 -9.98 5.72 3.86
CA LEU A 33 -9.09 5.16 2.83
C LEU A 33 -7.98 6.14 2.43
N CYS A 34 -8.29 7.44 2.31
CA CYS A 34 -7.28 8.47 2.09
C CYS A 34 -6.28 8.55 3.24
N TRP A 35 -6.76 8.51 4.49
CA TRP A 35 -5.92 8.54 5.68
C TRP A 35 -5.01 7.31 5.77
N MET A 36 -5.57 6.11 5.57
CA MET A 36 -4.82 4.85 5.58
C MET A 36 -3.72 4.85 4.50
N LEU A 37 -4.03 5.30 3.29
CA LEU A 37 -3.06 5.38 2.21
C LEU A 37 -1.94 6.35 2.55
N ALA A 38 -2.29 7.54 3.04
CA ALA A 38 -1.34 8.56 3.45
C ALA A 38 -0.41 8.07 4.56
N GLU A 39 -0.96 7.39 5.57
CA GLU A 39 -0.17 6.81 6.65
C GLU A 39 0.86 5.80 6.12
N LYS A 40 0.44 4.89 5.23
CA LYS A 40 1.32 3.89 4.60
C LYS A 40 2.43 4.53 3.77
N ILE A 41 2.10 5.54 2.96
CA ILE A 41 3.07 6.30 2.16
C ILE A 41 4.10 6.97 3.09
N GLN A 42 3.63 7.67 4.11
CA GLN A 42 4.51 8.41 5.02
C GLN A 42 5.43 7.47 5.83
N LYS A 43 4.93 6.31 6.29
CA LYS A 43 5.74 5.29 6.97
C LYS A 43 6.83 4.68 6.09
N MET A 44 6.60 4.61 4.78
CA MET A 44 7.61 4.17 3.80
C MET A 44 8.65 5.26 3.52
N SER A 45 8.26 6.53 3.49
CA SER A 45 9.15 7.64 3.14
C SER A 45 9.92 8.22 4.33
N ILE A 46 9.36 8.16 5.55
CA ILE A 46 9.91 8.77 6.76
C ILE A 46 9.82 7.75 7.91
N ASN A 47 10.89 7.60 8.69
CA ASN A 47 10.94 6.62 9.79
C ASN A 47 9.84 6.81 10.85
N LEU A 48 9.46 8.06 11.13
CA LEU A 48 8.42 8.38 12.12
C LEU A 48 7.66 9.65 11.71
N PRO A 49 6.64 9.55 10.85
CA PRO A 49 5.86 10.71 10.44
C PRO A 49 5.01 11.24 11.59
N SER A 50 4.88 12.57 11.68
CA SER A 50 3.94 13.18 12.61
C SER A 50 2.51 13.05 12.12
N ILE A 51 1.53 13.28 13.01
CA ILE A 51 0.10 13.33 12.63
C ILE A 51 -0.14 14.42 11.58
N GLU A 52 0.57 15.56 11.67
CA GLU A 52 0.43 16.65 10.71
C GLU A 52 0.96 16.26 9.32
N ASP A 53 2.07 15.50 9.27
CA ASP A 53 2.59 14.97 8.01
C ASP A 53 1.61 14.01 7.34
N ILE A 54 0.99 13.12 8.13
CA ILE A 54 -0.03 12.18 7.64
C ILE A 54 -1.26 12.96 7.15
N LYS A 55 -1.70 13.95 7.92
CA LYS A 55 -2.85 14.78 7.55
C LYS A 55 -2.62 15.53 6.24
N LYS A 56 -1.46 16.18 6.09
CA LYS A 56 -1.09 16.87 4.85
C LYS A 56 -1.09 15.89 3.67
N LYS A 57 -0.52 14.70 3.85
CA LYS A 57 -0.52 13.67 2.81
C LYS A 57 -1.94 13.16 2.50
N ALA A 58 -2.79 13.00 3.51
CA ALA A 58 -4.19 12.58 3.32
C ALA A 58 -4.99 13.63 2.53
N GLU A 59 -4.73 14.93 2.77
CA GLU A 59 -5.31 16.00 1.96
C GLU A 59 -4.83 15.96 0.51
N GLU A 60 -3.55 15.66 0.26
CA GLU A 60 -3.02 15.46 -1.10
C GLU A 60 -3.69 14.28 -1.80
N VAL A 61 -3.84 13.15 -1.12
CA VAL A 61 -4.54 11.96 -1.65
C VAL A 61 -6.02 12.25 -1.90
N PHE A 62 -6.70 12.97 -1.00
CA PHE A 62 -8.10 13.35 -1.22
C PHE A 62 -8.25 14.23 -2.47
N ARG A 63 -7.30 15.14 -2.71
CA ARG A 63 -7.30 16.04 -3.87
C ARG A 63 -6.90 15.37 -5.18
N SER A 64 -6.27 14.19 -5.15
CA SER A 64 -5.89 13.48 -6.37
C SER A 64 -7.07 12.90 -7.15
N SER A 65 -8.29 13.02 -6.61
CA SER A 65 -9.55 12.62 -7.26
C SER A 65 -9.59 11.12 -7.62
N CYS A 66 -8.89 10.28 -6.85
CA CYS A 66 -9.00 8.83 -6.96
C CYS A 66 -10.42 8.39 -6.61
N SER A 67 -10.96 7.42 -7.33
CA SER A 67 -12.21 6.76 -6.97
C SER A 67 -12.03 5.88 -5.72
N TYR A 68 -13.15 5.47 -5.12
CA TYR A 68 -13.15 4.59 -3.96
C TYR A 68 -12.43 3.25 -4.23
N ASP A 69 -12.68 2.66 -5.41
CA ASP A 69 -12.07 1.39 -5.80
C ASP A 69 -10.56 1.55 -6.05
N GLU A 70 -10.13 2.66 -6.65
CA GLU A 70 -8.72 3.00 -6.79
C GLU A 70 -8.03 3.19 -5.44
N LEU A 71 -8.71 3.81 -4.46
CA LEU A 71 -8.16 3.92 -3.10
C LEU A 71 -8.04 2.57 -2.42
N CYS A 72 -8.99 1.65 -2.62
CA CYS A 72 -8.88 0.27 -2.12
C CYS A 72 -7.68 -0.44 -2.77
N TRP A 73 -7.51 -0.28 -4.09
CA TRP A 73 -6.39 -0.85 -4.83
C TRP A 73 -5.04 -0.33 -4.32
N LEU A 74 -4.87 0.99 -4.25
CA LEU A 74 -3.63 1.62 -3.81
C LEU A 74 -3.29 1.25 -2.36
N ASN A 75 -4.29 1.14 -1.48
CA ASN A 75 -4.08 0.67 -0.12
C ASN A 75 -3.55 -0.77 -0.07
N ALA A 76 -4.11 -1.67 -0.89
CA ALA A 76 -3.68 -3.06 -0.98
C ALA A 76 -2.28 -3.21 -1.60
N GLU A 77 -1.98 -2.41 -2.62
CA GLU A 77 -0.65 -2.37 -3.25
C GLU A 77 0.42 -1.91 -2.26
N MET A 78 0.14 -0.85 -1.48
CA MET A 78 1.06 -0.39 -0.44
C MET A 78 1.28 -1.45 0.64
N ASP A 79 0.25 -2.20 1.05
CA ASP A 79 0.40 -3.30 2.01
C ASP A 79 1.33 -4.40 1.47
N PHE A 80 1.21 -4.74 0.19
CA PHE A 80 2.11 -5.67 -0.47
C PHE A 80 3.56 -5.16 -0.46
N LEU A 81 3.79 -3.91 -0.88
CA LEU A 81 5.14 -3.32 -0.93
C LEU A 81 5.77 -3.24 0.45
N ILE A 82 5.00 -2.87 1.47
CA ILE A 82 5.44 -2.85 2.86
C ILE A 82 5.85 -4.26 3.28
N LYS A 83 5.00 -5.27 3.06
CA LYS A 83 5.31 -6.67 3.38
C LYS A 83 6.56 -7.16 2.65
N LYS A 84 6.70 -6.87 1.36
CA LYS A 84 7.89 -7.22 0.55
C LYS A 84 9.15 -6.56 1.12
N SER A 85 9.07 -5.29 1.53
CA SER A 85 10.19 -4.57 2.14
C SER A 85 10.62 -5.18 3.48
N PHE A 86 9.67 -5.63 4.31
CA PHE A 86 9.96 -6.31 5.58
C PHE A 86 10.62 -7.67 5.36
N LEU A 87 10.12 -8.46 4.41
CA LEU A 87 10.70 -9.76 4.05
C LEU A 87 12.12 -9.61 3.49
N GLY A 88 12.36 -8.61 2.64
CA GLY A 88 13.69 -8.30 2.10
C GLY A 88 14.70 -7.87 3.18
N LYS A 89 14.27 -7.09 4.18
CA LYS A 89 15.10 -6.72 5.33
C LYS A 89 15.47 -7.94 6.18
N ASN A 90 14.55 -8.87 6.37
CA ASN A 90 14.79 -10.08 7.17
C ASN A 90 15.70 -11.09 6.45
N ALA A 91 15.60 -11.21 5.13
CA ALA A 91 16.48 -12.11 4.35
C ALA A 91 17.96 -11.69 4.41
N ASN A 92 18.25 -10.39 4.45
CA ASN A 92 19.62 -9.87 4.56
C ASN A 92 20.25 -10.06 5.95
N ASN A 93 19.48 -10.43 6.97
CA ASN A 93 19.97 -10.69 8.33
C ASN A 93 20.40 -12.16 8.56
N PHE A 94 20.34 -13.03 7.55
CA PHE A 94 20.74 -14.44 7.64
C PHE A 94 22.09 -14.77 6.98
N HIS A 95 22.93 -13.77 6.72
CA HIS A 95 24.34 -14.02 6.37
C HIS A 95 25.18 -14.14 7.66
N TYR A 96 25.28 -15.36 8.18
CA TYR A 96 26.34 -15.80 9.10
C TYR A 96 27.31 -16.73 8.37
#